data_AF-A0A7X8DMG9-F1
#
_entry.id   AF-A0A7X8DMG9-F1
#
_cell.length_a   1.000
_cell.length_b   1.000
_cell.length_c   1.000
_cell.angle_alpha   90.00
_cell.angle_beta   90.00
_cell.angle_gamma   90.00
#
_symmetry.space_group_name_H-M   'P 1'
#
loop_
_entity.id
_entity.type
_entity.pdbx_description
1 polymer ?
#
loop_
_entity_poly.entity_id
_entity_poly.type
_entity_poly.pdbx_seq_one_letter_code
_entity_poly.pdbx_strand_id
1 'polypeptide(L)'
;MKSKVTAYLLWFFLGIFGAHKFYLGKVGMGILYLFTFGLFFIGWFIDLFTLGSKVDLYNALHFGSGKNVNTNTASNINNIVLNVPESGQSTNVTEQLLKLAELKSSGVLSEEEFNAQKTKLLT
;
A
#
# COMPACT_ATOMS: atom_id res chain seq x y z
N MET A 1 10.75 11.25 11.89
CA MET A 1 11.77 11.44 10.83
C MET A 1 13.08 11.90 11.46
N LYS A 2 14.21 11.25 11.16
CA LYS A 2 15.55 11.69 11.56
C LYS A 2 15.98 12.86 10.67
N SER A 3 16.59 13.88 11.25
CA SER A 3 17.02 15.08 10.51
C SER A 3 18.45 14.91 9.99
N LYS A 4 18.65 15.17 8.69
CA LYS A 4 19.98 15.20 8.05
C LYS A 4 20.88 16.21 8.73
N VAL A 5 20.34 17.40 9.02
CA VAL A 5 21.07 18.49 9.67
C VAL A 5 21.63 18.02 11.01
N THR A 6 20.81 17.38 11.85
CA THR A 6 21.25 16.84 13.14
C THR A 6 22.31 15.75 12.97
N ALA A 7 22.18 14.88 11.96
CA ALA A 7 23.17 13.85 11.68
C ALA A 7 24.53 14.44 11.25
N TYR A 8 24.53 15.44 10.38
CA TYR A 8 25.74 16.15 9.96
C TYR A 8 26.35 16.99 11.10
N LEU A 9 25.53 17.58 11.97
CA LEU A 9 26.01 18.30 13.15
C LEU A 9 26.74 17.37 14.12
N LEU A 10 26.14 16.21 14.44
CA LEU A 10 26.78 15.18 15.27
C LEU A 10 28.03 14.59 14.62
N TRP A 11 28.05 14.48 13.28
CA TRP A 11 29.21 14.02 12.53
C TRP A 11 30.34 15.07 12.50
N PHE A 12 30.04 16.37 12.47
CA PHE A 12 31.06 17.42 12.51
C PHE A 12 31.69 17.57 13.89
N PHE A 13 30.88 17.66 14.96
CA PHE A 13 31.40 17.88 16.32
C PHE A 13 31.95 16.60 16.97
N LEU A 14 31.35 15.44 16.66
CA LEU A 14 31.57 14.21 17.41
C LEU A 14 31.74 12.99 16.48
N GLY A 15 32.04 13.23 15.18
CA GLY A 15 32.16 12.19 14.16
C GLY A 15 33.39 11.30 14.29
N ILE A 16 34.51 11.85 14.75
CA ILE A 16 35.73 11.07 15.10
C ILE A 16 35.45 10.09 16.24
N PHE A 17 34.50 10.42 17.13
CA PHE A 17 34.02 9.55 18.20
C PHE A 17 32.82 8.68 17.77
N GLY A 18 32.39 8.74 16.49
CA GLY A 18 31.31 7.90 15.97
C GLY A 18 29.90 8.25 16.47
N ALA A 19 29.66 9.42 17.07
CA ALA A 19 28.37 9.79 17.68
C ALA A 19 27.17 9.71 16.73
N HIS A 20 27.38 10.02 15.45
CA HIS A 20 26.35 9.93 14.42
C HIS A 20 25.83 8.49 14.26
N LYS A 21 26.63 7.44 14.52
CA LYS A 21 26.17 6.03 14.48
C LYS A 21 25.20 5.70 15.61
N PHE A 22 25.43 6.27 16.80
CA PHE A 22 24.52 6.14 17.93
C PHE A 22 23.17 6.80 17.64
N TYR A 23 23.17 7.95 16.95
CA TYR A 23 21.93 8.61 16.51
C TYR A 23 21.11 7.75 15.52
N LEU A 24 21.77 6.96 14.67
CA LEU A 24 21.14 6.00 13.76
C LEU A 24 20.80 4.65 14.44
N GLY A 25 21.00 4.48 15.76
CA GLY A 25 20.71 3.24 16.49
C GLY A 25 21.74 2.12 16.28
N LYS A 26 22.87 2.40 15.64
CA LYS A 26 23.94 1.43 15.37
C LYS A 26 25.04 1.51 16.44
N VAL A 27 24.70 1.12 17.66
CA VAL A 27 25.56 1.19 18.86
C VAL A 27 26.87 0.42 18.67
N GLY A 28 26.84 -0.80 18.14
CA GLY A 28 28.04 -1.61 17.92
C GLY A 28 29.08 -0.95 16.98
N MET A 29 28.61 -0.30 15.91
CA MET A 29 29.49 0.45 15.00
C MET A 29 30.02 1.75 15.62
N GLY A 30 29.24 2.38 16.51
CA GLY A 30 29.68 3.54 17.28
C GLY A 30 30.81 3.21 18.25
N ILE A 31 30.71 2.09 18.97
CA ILE A 31 31.76 1.60 19.88
C ILE A 31 33.03 1.23 19.11
N LEU A 32 32.89 0.59 17.95
CA LEU A 32 34.02 0.28 17.09
C LEU A 32 34.74 1.56 16.62
N TYR A 33 33.99 2.62 16.28
CA TYR A 33 34.56 3.93 15.92
C TYR A 33 35.26 4.62 17.11
N LEU A 34 34.76 4.46 18.34
CA LEU A 34 35.40 4.99 19.54
C LEU A 34 36.77 4.36 19.82
N PHE A 35 36.87 3.04 19.71
CA PHE A 35 38.12 2.32 19.95
C PHE A 35 39.16 2.51 18.84
N THR A 36 38.74 2.97 17.67
CA THR A 36 39.59 3.09 16.47
C THR A 36 39.81 4.55 16.04
N PHE A 37 39.33 5.52 16.81
CA PHE A 37 39.32 6.95 16.45
C PHE A 37 38.74 7.22 15.04
N GLY A 38 37.61 6.58 14.72
CA GLY A 38 36.98 6.66 13.40
C GLY A 38 37.76 5.98 12.27
N LEU A 39 38.71 5.10 12.62
CA LEU A 39 39.58 4.27 11.78
C LEU A 39 40.56 5.06 10.87
N PHE A 40 41.35 5.98 11.46
CA PHE A 40 42.37 6.80 10.76
C PHE A 40 41.81 7.95 9.89
N PHE A 41 40.72 8.60 10.30
CA PHE A 41 40.02 9.67 9.56
C PHE A 41 39.38 9.27 8.22
N ILE A 42 39.78 8.15 7.62
CA ILE A 42 39.16 7.60 6.40
C ILE A 42 37.68 7.30 6.63
N GLY A 43 37.33 6.70 7.76
CA GLY A 43 35.94 6.39 8.10
C GLY A 43 35.09 7.65 8.27
N TRP A 44 35.67 8.69 8.88
CA TRP A 44 35.05 10.01 8.97
C TRP A 44 34.76 10.59 7.58
N PHE A 45 35.74 10.56 6.66
CA PHE A 45 35.59 11.09 5.29
C PHE A 45 34.55 10.35 4.45
N ILE A 46 34.51 9.01 4.52
CA ILE A 46 33.54 8.19 3.77
C ILE A 46 32.11 8.44 4.26
N ASP A 47 31.93 8.67 5.57
CA ASP A 47 30.61 8.95 6.11
C ASP A 47 30.05 10.31 5.65
N LEU A 48 30.86 11.31 5.24
CA LEU A 48 30.37 12.57 4.65
C LEU A 48 29.42 12.31 3.46
N PHE A 49 29.84 11.42 2.55
CA PHE A 49 29.09 11.07 1.34
C PHE A 49 27.97 10.07 1.61
N THR A 50 28.15 9.18 2.58
CA THR A 50 27.22 8.06 2.81
C THR A 50 26.10 8.39 3.80
N LEU A 51 26.29 9.38 4.68
CA LEU A 51 25.37 9.69 5.77
C LEU A 51 24.00 10.19 5.26
N GLY A 52 23.98 11.00 4.20
CA GLY A 52 22.74 11.47 3.57
C GLY A 52 21.84 10.33 3.12
N SER A 53 22.39 9.39 2.33
CA SER A 53 21.67 8.21 1.84
C SER A 53 21.20 7.30 2.97
N LYS A 54 21.98 7.18 4.06
CA LYS A 54 21.61 6.39 5.24
C LYS A 54 20.42 7.00 6.00
N VAL A 55 20.36 8.32 6.12
CA VAL A 55 19.23 9.03 6.76
C VAL A 55 17.98 8.91 5.91
N ASP A 56 18.11 9.06 4.59
CA ASP A 56 16.99 8.87 3.66
C ASP A 56 16.47 7.44 3.69
N LEU A 57 17.37 6.46 3.69
CA LEU A 57 17.00 5.04 3.82
C LEU A 57 16.33 4.74 5.16
N TYR A 58 16.86 5.26 6.27
CA TYR A 58 16.26 5.04 7.60
C TYR A 58 14.85 5.65 7.68
N ASN A 59 14.66 6.86 7.16
CA ASN A 59 13.36 7.53 7.11
C ASN A 59 12.38 6.80 6.17
N ALA A 60 12.86 6.32 5.02
CA ALA A 60 12.09 5.50 4.08
C ALA A 60 11.61 4.19 4.71
N LEU A 61 12.45 3.53 5.51
CA LEU A 61 12.11 2.27 6.16
C LEU A 61 11.21 2.43 7.39
N HIS A 62 11.39 3.49 8.20
CA HIS A 62 10.71 3.63 9.49
C HIS A 62 9.52 4.60 9.48
N PHE A 63 9.44 5.53 8.53
CA PHE A 63 8.45 6.63 8.56
C PHE A 63 7.71 6.86 7.25
N GLY A 64 8.24 6.43 6.11
CA GLY A 64 7.59 6.75 4.84
C GLY A 64 8.48 6.52 3.66
N SER A 65 8.49 5.29 3.19
CA SER A 65 8.55 4.96 1.78
C SER A 65 8.03 3.54 1.64
N GLY A 66 6.75 3.37 1.95
CA GLY A 66 5.92 2.57 1.06
C GLY A 66 6.04 3.22 -0.32
N LYS A 67 7.12 2.87 -1.04
CA LYS A 67 7.14 2.95 -2.48
C LYS A 67 5.98 2.03 -2.85
N ASN A 68 4.79 2.61 -2.96
CA ASN A 68 3.69 2.01 -3.66
C ASN A 68 4.17 2.05 -5.12
N VAL A 69 5.09 1.14 -5.45
CA VAL A 69 5.36 0.77 -6.81
C VAL A 69 4.05 0.13 -7.20
N ASN A 70 3.18 0.96 -7.77
CA ASN A 70 2.03 0.46 -8.45
C ASN A 70 2.60 -0.26 -9.67
N THR A 71 2.95 -1.54 -9.50
CA THR A 71 3.19 -2.47 -10.59
C THR A 71 1.85 -2.76 -11.25
N ASN A 72 1.16 -1.71 -11.71
CA ASN A 72 0.17 -1.77 -12.77
C ASN A 72 0.87 -1.93 -14.13
N THR A 73 2.00 -2.64 -14.17
CA THR A 73 2.36 -3.44 -15.35
C THR A 73 1.69 -4.83 -15.27
N ALA A 74 0.79 -5.05 -14.31
CA ALA A 74 -0.45 -5.76 -14.59
C ALA A 74 -1.49 -4.69 -14.94
N SER A 75 -1.44 -4.20 -16.18
CA SER A 75 -2.54 -3.42 -16.74
C SER A 75 -3.81 -4.23 -16.54
N ASN A 76 -4.64 -3.70 -15.66
CA ASN A 76 -6.01 -4.05 -15.47
C ASN A 76 -6.70 -4.21 -16.85
N ILE A 77 -7.07 -5.45 -17.21
CA ILE A 77 -7.87 -5.73 -18.42
C ILE A 77 -9.38 -5.80 -18.09
N ASN A 78 -9.78 -5.53 -16.83
CA ASN A 78 -11.13 -5.82 -16.34
C ASN A 78 -11.92 -4.61 -15.81
N ASN A 79 -11.41 -3.38 -15.91
CA ASN A 79 -12.18 -2.19 -15.54
C ASN A 79 -12.56 -1.41 -16.80
N ILE A 80 -13.43 -2.02 -17.60
CA ILE A 80 -14.35 -1.25 -18.44
C ILE A 80 -15.36 -0.64 -17.48
N VAL A 81 -15.25 0.66 -17.21
CA VAL A 81 -16.25 1.38 -16.43
C VAL A 81 -17.50 1.51 -17.31
N LEU A 82 -18.41 0.53 -17.22
CA LEU A 82 -19.73 0.62 -17.84
C LEU A 82 -20.57 1.58 -16.99
N ASN A 83 -20.85 2.76 -17.53
CA ASN A 83 -21.81 3.70 -16.95
C ASN A 83 -23.22 3.08 -17.05
N VAL A 84 -23.57 2.24 -16.09
CA VAL A 84 -24.94 1.74 -15.90
C VAL A 84 -25.66 2.74 -15.01
N PRO A 85 -26.80 3.31 -15.45
CA PRO A 85 -27.60 4.17 -14.59
C PRO A 85 -28.11 3.36 -13.39
N GLU A 86 -27.74 3.81 -12.20
CA GLU A 86 -28.18 3.28 -10.91
C GLU A 86 -29.68 3.57 -10.73
N SER A 87 -30.54 2.60 -11.07
CA SER A 87 -31.93 2.59 -10.61
C SER A 87 -32.09 1.49 -9.56
N GLY A 88 -32.26 1.93 -8.31
CA GLY A 88 -32.44 1.17 -7.07
C GLY A 88 -32.94 -0.26 -7.21
N GLN A 89 -32.06 -1.18 -6.83
CA GLN A 89 -32.29 -2.61 -6.72
C GLN A 89 -33.06 -2.92 -5.42
N SER A 90 -34.39 -2.84 -5.44
CA SER A 90 -35.23 -3.63 -4.53
C SER A 90 -35.84 -4.77 -5.32
N THR A 91 -35.04 -5.80 -5.59
CA THR A 91 -35.53 -7.08 -6.09
C THR A 91 -36.30 -7.80 -4.98
N ASN A 92 -37.40 -7.20 -4.54
CA ASN A 92 -38.41 -7.86 -3.72
C ASN A 92 -39.20 -8.74 -4.68
N VAL A 93 -39.31 -10.02 -4.33
CA VAL A 93 -39.95 -11.13 -5.03
C VAL A 93 -41.14 -10.73 -5.94
N THR A 94 -41.95 -9.75 -5.55
CA THR A 94 -43.05 -9.16 -6.31
C THR A 94 -42.69 -8.67 -7.73
N GLU A 95 -41.58 -7.97 -7.94
CA GLU A 95 -41.18 -7.50 -9.28
C GLU A 95 -40.75 -8.66 -10.18
N GLN A 96 -40.09 -9.66 -9.60
CA GLN A 96 -39.71 -10.88 -10.32
C GLN A 96 -40.97 -11.65 -10.74
N LEU A 97 -42.00 -11.75 -9.88
CA LEU A 97 -43.29 -12.34 -10.24
C LEU A 97 -44.00 -11.57 -11.36
N LEU A 98 -43.91 -10.23 -11.35
CA LEU A 98 -44.55 -9.37 -12.34
C LEU A 98 -43.90 -9.55 -13.72
N LYS A 99 -42.57 -9.58 -13.77
CA LYS A 99 -41.80 -9.86 -15.00
C LYS A 99 -41.97 -11.29 -15.50
N LEU A 100 -42.07 -12.26 -14.59
CA LEU A 100 -42.36 -13.64 -14.95
C LEU A 100 -43.77 -13.79 -15.53
N ALA A 101 -44.75 -13.06 -15.00
CA ALA A 101 -46.14 -13.09 -15.48
C ALA A 101 -46.26 -12.43 -16.86
N GLU A 102 -45.47 -11.38 -17.11
CA GLU A 102 -45.35 -10.75 -18.41
C GLU A 102 -44.77 -11.73 -19.45
N LEU A 103 -43.70 -12.45 -19.10
CA LEU A 103 -43.06 -13.45 -19.98
C LEU A 103 -43.96 -14.66 -20.28
N LYS A 104 -44.87 -15.01 -19.36
CA LYS A 104 -45.93 -15.98 -19.62
C LYS A 104 -47.00 -15.42 -20.57
N SER A 105 -47.45 -14.20 -20.33
CA SER A 105 -48.50 -13.57 -21.15
C SER A 105 -48.06 -13.30 -22.59
N SER A 106 -46.75 -13.10 -22.81
CA SER A 106 -46.16 -12.95 -24.14
C SER A 106 -45.96 -14.29 -24.88
N GLY A 107 -46.33 -15.42 -24.26
CA GLY A 107 -46.24 -16.76 -24.85
C GLY A 107 -44.82 -17.33 -24.95
N VAL A 108 -43.84 -16.64 -24.37
CA VAL A 108 -42.43 -17.04 -24.38
C VAL A 108 -42.12 -18.07 -23.29
N LEU A 109 -42.91 -18.10 -22.22
CA LEU A 109 -42.78 -19.06 -21.11
C LEU A 109 -44.04 -19.91 -20.98
N SER A 110 -43.87 -21.24 -20.97
CA SER A 110 -45.00 -22.17 -20.80
C SER A 110 -45.59 -22.06 -19.40
N GLU A 111 -46.89 -22.31 -19.27
CA GLU A 111 -47.66 -22.30 -18.00
C GLU A 111 -46.97 -23.15 -16.92
N GLU A 112 -46.38 -24.29 -17.31
CA GLU A 112 -45.68 -25.23 -16.43
C GLU A 112 -44.37 -24.64 -15.87
N GLU A 113 -43.58 -23.99 -16.73
CA GLU A 113 -42.30 -23.38 -16.34
C GLU A 113 -42.50 -22.14 -15.48
N PHE A 114 -43.56 -21.38 -15.75
CA PHE A 114 -43.98 -20.26 -14.91
C PHE A 114 -44.38 -20.72 -13.51
N ASN A 115 -45.16 -21.80 -13.40
CA ASN A 115 -45.61 -22.32 -12.11
C ASN A 115 -44.45 -22.92 -11.28
N ALA A 116 -43.48 -23.57 -11.94
CA ALA A 116 -42.27 -24.08 -11.28
C ALA A 116 -41.42 -22.94 -10.71
N GLN A 117 -41.23 -21.87 -11.49
CA GLN A 117 -40.46 -20.70 -11.06
C GLN A 117 -41.19 -19.88 -9.99
N LYS A 118 -42.52 -19.74 -10.09
CA LYS A 118 -43.33 -19.09 -9.04
C LYS A 118 -43.22 -19.81 -7.69
N THR A 119 -43.23 -21.14 -7.69
CA THR A 119 -43.12 -21.94 -6.44
C THR A 119 -41.73 -21.82 -5.81
N LYS A 120 -40.67 -21.81 -6.63
CA LYS A 120 -39.28 -21.62 -6.19
C LYS A 120 -39.00 -20.23 -5.59
N LEU A 121 -39.76 -19.21 -6.01
CA LEU A 121 -39.65 -17.84 -5.49
C LEU A 121 -40.47 -17.60 -4.21
N LEU A 122 -41.43 -18.49 -3.89
CA LEU A 122 -42.33 -18.37 -2.75
C LEU A 122 -42.03 -19.37 -1.62
N THR A 123 -41.09 -20.28 -1.82
CA THR A 123 -40.59 -21.23 -0.81
C THR A 123 -39.34 -20.67 -0.16
#